data_AF-E4V2L9-F1
#
_entry.id   AF-E4V2L9-F1
#
_cell.length_a   1.000
_cell.length_b   1.000
_cell.length_c   1.000
_cell.angle_alpha   90.00
_cell.angle_beta   90.00
_cell.angle_gamma   90.00
#
_symmetry.space_group_name_H-M   'P 1'
#
loop_
_entity.id
_entity.type
_entity.pdbx_description
1 polymer ?
#
loop_
_entity_poly.entity_id
_entity_poly.type
_entity_poly.pdbx_seq_one_letter_code
_entity_poly.pdbx_strand_id
1 'polypeptide(L)'
;MAATIKVYIPPEDYPSLEEIRKSYTNHHLPKATINKIRSDIQAMYDAGVPFFTRDSIRDVYEQLKGDLRQGRTISVRGLDGVMVDYDIKVGDAWTRNEDLPENIEEVVVKPYIFYVSAEYLRTYIFSEREAYCNMRITSDIAERDRTTKEFIKPVPSSDIVKSAFKQALEQWESSETCLNLQSTLSKMTFHPDLKITKIVAFACGEITGRFSDAPNDELGKLFWENSSAQHALILTLQKSLSHLSKANQAIQCFMQDPSYTPLDSEVLAEYGVNTLNDPEGFLEVDDTTVIISCAPDIPVKEIIVDIARPAMMFWDFYEHKPEGRVHTDPCSPRIKKFLTTHYQESEFPLAVISEEQEE
;
A
#
# COMPACT_ATOMS: atom_id res chain seq x y z
N MET A 1 23.62 -10.79 -8.07
CA MET A 1 22.63 -9.77 -8.46
C MET A 1 21.26 -10.22 -8.00
N ALA A 2 20.43 -9.29 -7.56
CA ALA A 2 19.05 -9.52 -7.14
C ALA A 2 18.10 -9.46 -8.37
N ALA A 3 16.87 -9.98 -8.25
CA ALA A 3 15.92 -10.06 -9.37
C ALA A 3 14.72 -9.12 -9.18
N THR A 4 14.21 -8.56 -10.28
CA THR A 4 12.96 -7.80 -10.32
C THR A 4 12.02 -8.45 -11.32
N ILE A 5 10.77 -8.67 -10.93
CA ILE A 5 9.71 -9.11 -11.83
C ILE A 5 8.71 -7.97 -12.00
N LYS A 6 8.51 -7.54 -13.24
CA LYS A 6 7.51 -6.53 -13.60
C LYS A 6 6.16 -7.19 -13.86
N VAL A 7 5.13 -6.64 -13.25
CA VAL A 7 3.73 -6.99 -13.47
C VAL A 7 3.06 -5.87 -14.28
N TYR A 8 2.34 -6.23 -15.35
CA TYR A 8 1.52 -5.28 -16.10
C TYR A 8 0.06 -5.36 -15.61
N ILE A 9 -0.50 -4.24 -15.19
CA ILE A 9 -1.91 -4.09 -14.82
C ILE A 9 -2.50 -2.97 -15.71
N PRO A 10 -3.58 -3.21 -16.46
CA PRO A 10 -4.20 -2.19 -17.30
C PRO A 10 -4.79 -1.03 -16.45
N PRO A 11 -4.88 0.20 -17.01
CA PRO A 11 -5.39 1.36 -16.28
C PRO A 11 -6.90 1.25 -16.07
N GLU A 12 -7.37 1.52 -14.86
CA GLU A 12 -8.79 1.76 -14.59
C GLU A 12 -9.06 3.11 -13.90
N ASP A 13 -10.29 3.57 -14.07
CA ASP A 13 -10.78 4.93 -13.83
C ASP A 13 -10.81 5.31 -12.35
N TYR A 14 -9.72 5.92 -11.88
CA TYR A 14 -9.70 6.63 -10.59
C TYR A 14 -10.50 7.95 -10.67
N PRO A 15 -11.06 8.45 -9.55
CA PRO A 15 -11.83 9.71 -9.51
C PRO A 15 -11.03 10.93 -10.00
N SER A 16 -11.75 11.94 -10.50
CA SER A 16 -11.16 13.07 -11.24
C SER A 16 -10.64 14.19 -10.33
N LEU A 17 -9.63 14.93 -10.81
CA LEU A 17 -8.97 16.05 -10.09
C LEU A 17 -9.91 17.17 -9.62
N GLU A 18 -11.11 17.29 -10.20
CA GLU A 18 -12.10 18.29 -9.78
C GLU A 18 -12.71 17.98 -8.41
N GLU A 19 -12.79 16.71 -8.01
CA GLU A 19 -13.38 16.28 -6.73
C GLU A 19 -12.39 16.50 -5.58
N ILE A 20 -11.10 16.24 -5.81
CA ILE A 20 -10.03 16.52 -4.84
C ILE A 20 -9.78 18.03 -4.70
N ARG A 21 -9.88 18.80 -5.79
CA ARG A 21 -9.72 20.27 -5.74
C ARG A 21 -10.83 20.98 -4.97
N LYS A 22 -12.06 20.47 -5.01
CA LYS A 22 -13.21 21.10 -4.32
C LYS A 22 -13.21 20.86 -2.81
N SER A 23 -12.46 19.88 -2.31
CA SER A 23 -12.48 19.49 -0.89
C SER A 23 -11.52 20.28 0.03
N TYR A 24 -10.55 21.00 -0.54
CA TYR A 24 -9.59 21.81 0.24
C TYR A 24 -9.79 23.29 -0.05
N THR A 25 -10.56 23.97 0.81
CA THR A 25 -10.84 25.40 0.73
C THR A 25 -9.60 26.27 1.03
N ASN A 26 -9.08 26.90 -0.01
CA ASN A 26 -8.49 28.24 -0.08
C ASN A 26 -7.61 28.76 1.08
N HIS A 27 -6.32 28.41 1.07
CA HIS A 27 -5.23 29.33 1.45
C HIS A 27 -4.19 29.30 0.32
N HIS A 28 -4.30 30.21 -0.66
CA HIS A 28 -3.31 30.25 -1.74
C HIS A 28 -2.03 30.92 -1.22
N LEU A 29 -1.02 30.10 -0.93
CA LEU A 29 0.34 30.57 -0.68
C LEU A 29 0.83 31.45 -1.84
N PRO A 30 1.68 32.47 -1.58
CA PRO A 30 2.28 33.27 -2.64
C PRO A 30 3.02 32.38 -3.65
N LYS A 31 2.84 32.64 -4.94
CA LYS A 31 3.48 31.86 -6.03
C LYS A 31 5.01 31.76 -5.88
N ALA A 32 5.65 32.82 -5.37
CA ALA A 32 7.08 32.83 -5.09
C ALA A 32 7.47 31.79 -4.02
N THR A 33 6.67 31.68 -2.95
CA THR A 33 6.84 30.68 -1.89
C THR A 33 6.69 29.26 -2.43
N ILE A 34 5.63 29.01 -3.20
CA ILE A 34 5.38 27.70 -3.84
C ILE A 34 6.57 27.31 -4.74
N ASN A 35 7.07 28.24 -5.55
CA ASN A 35 8.19 27.98 -6.45
C ASN A 35 9.49 27.70 -5.69
N LYS A 36 9.75 28.43 -4.59
CA LYS A 36 10.90 28.18 -3.72
C LYS A 36 10.83 26.77 -3.11
N ILE A 37 9.71 26.43 -2.48
CA ILE A 37 9.48 25.11 -1.88
C ILE A 37 9.70 24.00 -2.90
N ARG A 38 9.11 24.13 -4.10
CA ARG A 38 9.29 23.16 -5.18
C ARG A 38 10.76 23.00 -5.59
N SER A 39 11.48 24.11 -5.69
CA SER A 39 12.92 24.11 -6.01
C SER A 39 13.75 23.44 -4.92
N ASP A 40 13.42 23.68 -3.65
CA ASP A 40 14.14 23.09 -2.52
C ASP A 40 13.94 21.57 -2.47
N ILE A 41 12.70 21.09 -2.61
CA ILE A 41 12.39 19.65 -2.67
C ILE A 41 13.08 18.99 -3.88
N GLN A 42 13.09 19.67 -5.03
CA GLN A 42 13.81 19.20 -6.21
C GLN A 42 15.31 19.06 -5.92
N ALA A 43 15.93 20.05 -5.29
CA ALA A 43 17.35 20.02 -4.95
C ALA A 43 17.68 18.87 -3.99
N MET A 44 16.81 18.58 -3.00
CA MET A 44 16.96 17.42 -2.11
C MET A 44 16.89 16.10 -2.88
N TYR A 45 15.90 15.97 -3.79
CA TYR A 45 15.75 14.79 -4.63
C TYR A 45 16.98 14.54 -5.51
N ASP A 46 17.47 15.59 -6.18
CA ASP A 46 18.64 15.52 -7.07
C ASP A 46 19.94 15.23 -6.31
N ALA A 47 20.04 15.69 -5.07
CA ALA A 47 21.15 15.40 -4.16
C ALA A 47 21.11 13.95 -3.61
N GLY A 48 20.05 13.20 -3.88
CA GLY A 48 19.90 11.83 -3.37
C GLY A 48 19.58 11.75 -1.88
N VAL A 49 18.99 12.81 -1.30
CA VAL A 49 18.50 12.76 0.08
C VAL A 49 17.40 11.68 0.17
N PRO A 50 17.49 10.73 1.13
CA PRO A 50 16.41 9.78 1.36
C PRO A 50 15.21 10.55 1.92
N PHE A 51 14.05 10.37 1.30
CA PHE A 51 12.82 11.00 1.78
C PHE A 51 12.26 10.19 2.94
N PHE A 52 12.42 8.87 2.90
CA PHE A 52 12.01 7.97 3.98
C PHE A 52 13.23 7.35 4.64
N THR A 53 13.25 7.34 5.96
CA THR A 53 14.29 6.62 6.72
C THR A 53 13.63 5.64 7.67
N ARG A 54 14.33 4.54 7.98
CA ARG A 54 13.83 3.54 8.93
C ARG A 54 13.60 4.17 10.31
N ASP A 55 14.49 5.07 10.73
CA ASP A 55 14.37 5.76 12.01
C ASP A 55 13.18 6.72 12.03
N SER A 56 12.97 7.52 10.97
CA SER A 56 11.80 8.40 10.91
C SER A 56 10.47 7.63 10.91
N ILE A 57 10.39 6.50 10.20
CA ILE A 57 9.19 5.65 10.19
C ILE A 57 8.96 5.07 11.59
N ARG A 58 10.02 4.56 12.24
CA ARG A 58 9.94 4.02 13.59
C ARG A 58 9.53 5.07 14.62
N ASP A 59 10.07 6.27 14.54
CA ASP A 59 9.76 7.37 15.46
C ASP A 59 8.27 7.74 15.41
N VAL A 60 7.66 7.75 14.22
CA VAL A 60 6.22 7.98 14.08
C VAL A 60 5.41 6.78 14.55
N TYR A 61 5.84 5.56 14.24
CA TYR A 61 5.19 4.33 14.70
C TYR A 61 5.12 4.23 16.23
N GLU A 62 6.22 4.51 16.94
CA GLU A 62 6.22 4.46 18.40
C GLU A 62 5.28 5.49 19.03
N GLN A 63 5.11 6.66 18.39
CA GLN A 63 4.09 7.63 18.79
C GLN A 63 2.68 7.10 18.56
N LEU A 64 2.43 6.44 17.42
CA LEU A 64 1.14 5.82 17.08
C LEU A 64 0.76 4.67 18.02
N LYS A 65 1.73 3.97 18.60
CA LYS A 65 1.49 2.95 19.65
C LYS A 65 1.19 3.54 21.03
N GLY A 66 1.45 4.84 21.20
CA GLY A 66 1.28 5.54 22.45
C GLY A 66 -0.18 5.84 22.81
N ASP A 67 -0.36 6.80 23.70
CA ASP A 67 -1.68 7.30 24.11
C ASP A 67 -2.29 8.15 23.01
N LEU A 68 -3.25 7.59 22.26
CA LEU A 68 -3.97 8.25 21.16
C LEU A 68 -5.26 8.95 21.60
N ARG A 69 -5.40 9.31 22.87
CA ARG A 69 -6.58 10.07 23.32
C ARG A 69 -6.60 11.48 22.71
N GLN A 70 -7.81 12.01 22.57
CA GLN A 70 -8.03 13.37 22.09
C GLN A 70 -7.16 14.41 22.83
N GLY A 71 -6.63 15.38 22.09
CA GLY A 71 -5.79 16.45 22.62
C GLY A 71 -4.31 16.09 22.77
N ARG A 72 -3.91 14.90 22.31
CA ARG A 72 -2.50 14.52 22.09
C ARG A 72 -2.04 14.96 20.71
N THR A 73 -0.73 15.00 20.51
CA THR A 73 -0.10 15.32 19.23
C THR A 73 0.82 14.20 18.79
N ILE A 74 0.89 13.99 17.48
CA ILE A 74 1.95 13.21 16.83
C ILE A 74 2.83 14.19 16.08
N SER A 75 4.12 14.16 16.36
CA SER A 75 5.11 15.06 15.76
C SER A 75 5.89 14.33 14.68
N VAL A 76 5.90 14.89 13.47
CA VAL A 76 6.67 14.37 12.33
C VAL A 76 7.72 15.39 11.92
N ARG A 77 8.96 14.93 11.69
CA ARG A 77 10.03 15.77 11.16
C ARG A 77 9.95 15.82 9.63
N GLY A 78 9.78 17.02 9.07
CA GLY A 78 9.85 17.25 7.63
C GLY A 78 11.28 17.13 7.08
N LEU A 79 11.39 17.07 5.75
CA LEU A 79 12.66 16.96 5.03
C LEU A 79 13.59 18.18 5.25
N ASP A 80 13.03 19.31 5.64
CA ASP A 80 13.73 20.54 6.05
C ASP A 80 14.19 20.51 7.51
N GLY A 81 13.91 19.43 8.24
CA GLY A 81 14.26 19.24 9.64
C GLY A 81 13.27 19.87 10.63
N VAL A 82 12.22 20.56 10.15
CA VAL A 82 11.21 21.22 10.97
C VAL A 82 10.19 20.20 11.48
N MET A 83 9.75 20.35 12.73
CA MET A 83 8.72 19.49 13.32
C MET A 83 7.31 19.98 12.94
N VAL A 84 6.46 19.05 12.54
CA VAL A 84 5.04 19.26 12.22
C VAL A 84 4.21 18.45 13.19
N ASP A 85 3.41 19.14 14.00
CA ASP A 85 2.54 18.50 15.00
C ASP A 85 1.13 18.25 14.46
N TYR A 86 0.63 17.03 14.60
CA TYR A 86 -0.70 16.63 14.19
C TYR A 86 -1.56 16.37 15.42
N ASP A 87 -2.62 17.16 15.60
CA ASP A 87 -3.56 16.99 16.70
C ASP A 87 -4.40 15.71 16.50
N ILE A 88 -4.46 14.88 17.54
CA ILE A 88 -5.26 13.67 17.54
C ILE A 88 -6.70 14.00 17.89
N LYS A 89 -7.60 13.62 16.98
CA LYS A 89 -9.03 13.90 17.01
C LYS A 89 -9.90 12.66 17.19
N VAL A 90 -9.30 11.54 17.61
CA VAL A 90 -10.02 10.26 17.81
C VAL A 90 -11.25 10.49 18.70
N GLY A 91 -12.41 10.09 18.20
CA GLY A 91 -13.71 10.24 18.85
C GLY A 91 -14.47 11.51 18.50
N ASP A 92 -13.84 12.49 17.84
CA ASP A 92 -14.51 13.70 17.37
C ASP A 92 -15.53 13.35 16.28
N ALA A 93 -16.69 14.02 16.35
CA ALA A 93 -17.71 13.92 15.32
C ALA A 93 -17.20 14.53 14.01
N TRP A 94 -17.30 13.77 12.92
CA TRP A 94 -17.05 14.26 11.59
C TRP A 94 -18.36 14.79 11.00
N THR A 95 -18.40 16.09 10.68
CA THR A 95 -19.65 16.82 10.39
C THR A 95 -19.81 17.22 8.92
N ARG A 96 -19.09 16.54 8.02
CA ARG A 96 -19.07 16.93 6.59
C ARG A 96 -20.20 16.30 5.77
N ASN A 97 -20.87 15.28 6.29
CA ASN A 97 -21.91 14.54 5.59
C ASN A 97 -23.30 14.94 6.13
N GLU A 98 -23.98 15.84 5.43
CA GLU A 98 -25.31 16.34 5.81
C GLU A 98 -26.44 15.32 5.50
N ASP A 99 -26.15 14.27 4.73
CA ASP A 99 -27.13 13.28 4.25
C ASP A 99 -27.21 12.01 5.12
N LEU A 100 -26.48 11.94 6.24
CA LEU A 100 -26.51 10.78 7.14
C LEU A 100 -27.87 10.62 7.83
N PRO A 101 -28.39 9.38 7.99
CA PRO A 101 -29.56 9.12 8.82
C PRO A 101 -29.40 9.70 10.23
N GLU A 102 -30.48 10.22 10.83
CA GLU A 102 -30.43 10.87 12.15
C GLU A 102 -29.82 9.99 13.26
N ASN A 103 -30.00 8.66 13.16
CA ASN A 103 -29.49 7.69 14.12
C ASN A 103 -28.01 7.32 13.89
N ILE A 104 -27.36 7.82 12.84
CA ILE A 104 -25.96 7.53 12.52
C ILE A 104 -25.12 8.77 12.78
N GLU A 105 -23.91 8.58 13.30
CA GLU A 105 -22.87 9.60 13.32
C GLU A 105 -21.55 9.04 12.78
N GLU A 106 -20.83 9.88 12.04
CA GLU A 106 -19.45 9.62 11.66
C GLU A 106 -18.49 10.15 12.73
N VAL A 107 -17.49 9.36 13.08
CA VAL A 107 -16.46 9.76 14.05
C VAL A 107 -15.07 9.47 13.52
N VAL A 108 -14.12 10.33 13.89
CA VAL A 108 -12.70 10.10 13.64
C VAL A 108 -12.24 8.91 14.47
N VAL A 109 -11.62 7.93 13.83
CA VAL A 109 -11.11 6.71 14.49
C VAL A 109 -9.58 6.67 14.46
N LYS A 110 -8.98 5.54 14.08
CA LYS A 110 -7.55 5.29 14.20
C LYS A 110 -6.75 6.24 13.30
N PRO A 111 -5.75 6.97 13.83
CA PRO A 111 -4.81 7.71 13.01
C PRO A 111 -3.83 6.78 12.30
N TYR A 112 -3.40 7.18 11.10
CA TYR A 112 -2.43 6.44 10.30
C TYR A 112 -1.50 7.38 9.52
N ILE A 113 -0.43 6.83 8.96
CA ILE A 113 0.56 7.57 8.19
C ILE A 113 0.10 7.68 6.74
N PHE A 114 -0.09 8.90 6.26
CA PHE A 114 -0.26 9.21 4.85
C PHE A 114 1.12 9.53 4.24
N TYR A 115 1.65 8.59 3.47
CA TYR A 115 2.94 8.71 2.82
C TYR A 115 2.85 9.52 1.52
N VAL A 116 3.80 10.42 1.32
CA VAL A 116 3.77 11.37 0.22
C VAL A 116 5.05 11.26 -0.62
N SER A 117 4.88 10.93 -1.91
CA SER A 117 6.01 10.80 -2.84
C SER A 117 6.71 12.14 -3.11
N ALA A 118 7.96 12.09 -3.57
CA ALA A 118 8.68 13.30 -3.99
C ALA A 118 7.97 14.04 -5.14
N GLU A 119 7.24 13.33 -6.00
CA GLU A 119 6.40 13.95 -7.04
C GLU A 119 5.19 14.66 -6.46
N TYR A 120 4.52 14.04 -5.49
CA TYR A 120 3.37 14.62 -4.82
C TYR A 120 3.77 15.89 -4.05
N LEU A 121 4.85 15.87 -3.26
CA LEU A 121 5.32 17.04 -2.50
C LEU A 121 5.63 18.25 -3.39
N ARG A 122 6.19 18.02 -4.59
CA ARG A 122 6.49 19.09 -5.56
C ARG A 122 5.24 19.62 -6.26
N THR A 123 4.22 18.78 -6.40
CA THR A 123 3.00 19.12 -7.15
C THR A 123 1.97 19.80 -6.27
N TYR A 124 1.76 19.27 -5.06
CA TYR A 124 0.66 19.62 -4.17
C TYR A 124 1.15 20.33 -2.91
N ILE A 125 1.41 21.64 -3.07
CA ILE A 125 1.86 22.53 -1.98
C ILE A 125 0.67 23.38 -1.53
N PHE A 126 -0.04 22.89 -0.51
CA PHE A 126 -1.23 23.56 0.03
C PHE A 126 -0.94 24.41 1.26
N SER A 127 0.05 24.02 2.06
CA SER A 127 0.45 24.73 3.28
C SER A 127 1.98 24.79 3.35
N GLU A 128 2.52 25.88 3.89
CA GLU A 128 3.95 26.00 4.14
C GLU A 128 4.38 25.06 5.28
N ARG A 129 3.49 24.85 6.26
CA ARG A 129 3.68 23.97 7.40
C ARG A 129 4.00 22.53 7.01
N GLU A 130 3.31 21.99 6.01
CA GLU A 130 3.42 20.57 5.61
C GLU A 130 4.12 20.38 4.27
N ALA A 131 4.68 21.47 3.72
CA ALA A 131 5.30 21.51 2.41
C ALA A 131 6.44 20.49 2.25
N TYR A 132 7.19 20.27 3.33
CA TYR A 132 8.32 19.34 3.39
C TYR A 132 7.98 18.03 4.13
N CYS A 133 6.72 17.82 4.52
CA CYS A 133 6.32 16.68 5.33
C CYS A 133 5.91 15.50 4.45
N ASN A 134 6.81 14.53 4.27
CA ASN A 134 6.63 13.33 3.45
C ASN A 134 5.86 12.20 4.15
N MET A 135 5.63 12.32 5.46
CA MET A 135 4.76 11.44 6.25
C MET A 135 3.78 12.33 7.01
N ARG A 136 2.51 12.34 6.59
CA ARG A 136 1.47 13.14 7.26
C ARG A 136 0.65 12.23 8.16
N ILE A 137 0.06 12.78 9.21
CA ILE A 137 -0.88 12.01 10.04
C ILE A 137 -2.29 12.40 9.62
N THR A 138 -3.05 11.38 9.27
CA THR A 138 -4.48 11.47 8.96
C THR A 138 -5.22 10.45 9.82
N SER A 139 -6.53 10.32 9.66
CA SER A 139 -7.34 9.36 10.41
C SER A 139 -8.50 8.89 9.57
N ASP A 140 -8.89 7.64 9.78
CA ASP A 140 -10.11 7.11 9.18
C ASP A 140 -11.35 7.67 9.85
N ILE A 141 -12.46 7.57 9.14
CA ILE A 141 -13.79 7.94 9.60
C ILE A 141 -14.61 6.65 9.61
N ALA A 142 -15.32 6.41 10.71
CA ALA A 142 -16.21 5.27 10.82
C ALA A 142 -17.60 5.71 11.26
N GLU A 143 -18.60 5.03 10.72
CA GLU A 143 -20.00 5.21 11.10
C GLU A 143 -20.34 4.36 12.33
N ARG A 144 -21.06 4.97 13.26
CA ARG A 144 -21.62 4.29 14.43
C ARG A 144 -23.02 4.78 14.74
N ASP A 145 -23.79 3.95 15.43
CA ASP A 145 -25.10 4.37 15.93
C ASP A 145 -24.92 5.49 16.97
N ARG A 146 -25.67 6.57 16.81
CA ARG A 146 -25.59 7.77 17.63
C ARG A 146 -25.99 7.50 19.08
N THR A 147 -26.84 6.51 19.34
CA THR A 147 -27.36 6.16 20.66
C THR A 147 -26.52 5.08 21.32
N THR A 148 -26.32 3.94 20.66
CA THR A 148 -25.59 2.80 21.24
C THR A 148 -24.08 2.99 21.20
N LYS A 149 -23.58 3.86 20.30
CA LYS A 149 -22.16 4.08 20.00
C LYS A 149 -21.46 2.84 19.40
N GLU A 150 -22.23 1.86 18.92
CA GLU A 150 -21.71 0.68 18.23
C GLU A 150 -21.46 0.97 16.75
N PHE A 151 -20.33 0.51 16.22
CA PHE A 151 -19.98 0.68 14.80
C PHE A 151 -20.88 -0.17 13.88
N ILE A 152 -21.19 0.36 12.70
CA ILE A 152 -22.24 -0.19 11.81
C ILE A 152 -21.69 -1.19 10.76
N LYS A 153 -20.36 -1.37 10.64
CA LYS A 153 -19.79 -2.22 9.58
C LYS A 153 -20.31 -3.67 9.67
N PRO A 154 -20.96 -4.20 8.62
CA PRO A 154 -21.36 -5.61 8.58
C PRO A 154 -20.12 -6.50 8.65
N VAL A 155 -20.13 -7.48 9.55
CA VAL A 155 -19.10 -8.51 9.59
C VAL A 155 -19.64 -9.74 8.86
N PRO A 156 -19.04 -10.16 7.73
CA PRO A 156 -19.51 -11.33 7.01
C PRO A 156 -19.24 -12.60 7.83
N SER A 157 -20.00 -13.67 7.51
CA SER A 157 -19.76 -14.98 8.13
C SER A 157 -18.38 -15.51 7.74
N SER A 158 -17.60 -15.92 8.74
CA SER A 158 -16.27 -16.53 8.54
C SER A 158 -16.29 -17.68 7.53
N ASP A 159 -17.27 -18.58 7.60
CA ASP A 159 -17.35 -19.74 6.70
C ASP A 159 -17.52 -19.34 5.23
N ILE A 160 -18.26 -18.26 4.97
CA ILE A 160 -18.49 -17.75 3.62
C ILE A 160 -17.19 -17.15 3.06
N VAL A 161 -16.49 -16.33 3.86
CA VAL A 161 -15.23 -15.69 3.46
C VAL A 161 -14.16 -16.75 3.18
N LYS A 162 -13.99 -17.71 4.10
CA LYS A 162 -13.03 -18.82 3.95
C LYS A 162 -13.30 -19.65 2.70
N SER A 163 -14.57 -20.00 2.46
CA SER A 163 -14.95 -20.80 1.28
C SER A 163 -14.69 -20.07 -0.02
N ALA A 164 -15.05 -18.78 -0.09
CA ALA A 164 -14.84 -17.96 -1.29
C ALA A 164 -13.34 -17.73 -1.56
N PHE A 165 -12.56 -17.43 -0.53
CA PHE A 165 -11.12 -17.26 -0.66
C PHE A 165 -10.45 -18.54 -1.15
N LYS A 166 -10.81 -19.70 -0.56
CA LYS A 166 -10.32 -21.01 -1.02
C LYS A 166 -10.66 -21.27 -2.48
N GLN A 167 -11.88 -20.97 -2.91
CA GLN A 167 -12.29 -21.10 -4.32
C GLN A 167 -11.43 -20.23 -5.24
N ALA A 168 -11.15 -18.98 -4.85
CA ALA A 168 -10.28 -18.09 -5.61
C ALA A 168 -8.84 -18.63 -5.73
N LEU A 169 -8.31 -19.25 -4.67
CA LEU A 169 -7.01 -19.92 -4.70
C LEU A 169 -7.01 -21.10 -5.68
N GLU A 170 -8.03 -21.96 -5.64
CA GLU A 170 -8.17 -23.10 -6.55
C GLU A 170 -8.26 -22.65 -8.02
N GLN A 171 -9.02 -21.58 -8.29
CA GLN A 171 -9.10 -20.98 -9.62
C GLN A 171 -7.74 -20.44 -10.08
N TRP A 172 -7.06 -19.67 -9.24
CA TRP A 172 -5.71 -19.17 -9.53
C TRP A 172 -4.72 -20.32 -9.83
N GLU A 173 -4.69 -21.36 -8.99
CA GLU A 173 -3.77 -22.50 -9.16
C GLU A 173 -3.96 -23.23 -10.49
N SER A 174 -5.19 -23.26 -11.00
CA SER A 174 -5.53 -23.83 -12.30
C SER A 174 -5.26 -22.91 -13.50
N SER A 175 -4.97 -21.63 -13.26
CA SER A 175 -4.81 -20.62 -14.31
C SER A 175 -3.48 -20.76 -15.08
N GLU A 176 -3.51 -20.37 -16.35
CA GLU A 176 -2.31 -20.28 -17.18
C GLU A 176 -1.28 -19.29 -16.57
N THR A 177 -1.76 -18.20 -15.97
CA THR A 177 -0.93 -17.20 -15.28
C THR A 177 -0.10 -17.85 -14.16
N CYS A 178 -0.71 -18.66 -13.29
CA CYS A 178 0.01 -19.35 -12.22
C CYS A 178 1.06 -20.33 -12.76
N LEU A 179 0.71 -21.11 -13.79
CA LEU A 179 1.64 -22.05 -14.44
C LEU A 179 2.83 -21.31 -15.08
N ASN A 180 2.56 -20.19 -15.74
CA ASN A 180 3.59 -19.34 -16.34
C ASN A 180 4.49 -18.72 -15.28
N LEU A 181 3.95 -18.33 -14.13
CA LEU A 181 4.73 -17.79 -13.00
C LEU A 181 5.71 -18.86 -12.48
N GLN A 182 5.20 -20.05 -12.17
CA GLN A 182 6.01 -21.16 -11.67
C GLN A 182 7.09 -21.55 -12.69
N SER A 183 6.73 -21.60 -13.98
CA SER A 183 7.67 -21.86 -15.09
C SER A 183 8.77 -20.79 -15.15
N THR A 184 8.41 -19.51 -15.02
CA THR A 184 9.36 -18.40 -15.01
C THR A 184 10.33 -18.50 -13.83
N LEU A 185 9.81 -18.70 -12.62
CA LEU A 185 10.62 -18.86 -11.40
C LEU A 185 11.58 -20.04 -11.49
N SER A 186 11.14 -21.17 -12.06
CA SER A 186 11.98 -22.36 -12.23
C SER A 186 13.15 -22.15 -13.19
N LYS A 187 13.02 -21.23 -14.16
CA LYS A 187 14.05 -20.87 -15.14
C LYS A 187 14.98 -19.77 -14.65
N MET A 188 14.59 -19.04 -13.61
CA MET A 188 15.43 -17.98 -13.06
C MET A 188 16.70 -18.54 -12.43
N THR A 189 17.83 -17.92 -12.75
CA THR A 189 19.11 -18.24 -12.13
C THR A 189 19.40 -17.23 -11.03
N PHE A 190 19.36 -17.68 -9.78
CA PHE A 190 19.69 -16.83 -8.64
C PHE A 190 21.20 -16.81 -8.40
N HIS A 191 21.69 -15.68 -7.91
CA HIS A 191 23.06 -15.60 -7.45
C HIS A 191 23.30 -16.62 -6.31
N PRO A 192 24.42 -17.35 -6.27
CA PRO A 192 24.66 -18.37 -5.24
C PRO A 192 24.55 -17.87 -3.80
N ASP A 193 24.89 -16.60 -3.57
CA ASP A 193 24.83 -15.95 -2.25
C ASP A 193 23.47 -15.30 -1.94
N LEU A 194 22.49 -15.38 -2.85
CA LEU A 194 21.17 -14.81 -2.62
C LEU A 194 20.50 -15.56 -1.46
N LYS A 195 20.08 -14.81 -0.43
CA LYS A 195 19.33 -15.33 0.71
C LYS A 195 17.95 -14.71 0.69
N ILE A 196 16.94 -15.58 0.72
CA ILE A 196 15.54 -15.18 0.86
C ILE A 196 15.03 -15.88 2.11
N THR A 197 14.61 -15.11 3.10
CA THR A 197 14.06 -15.66 4.36
C THR A 197 12.61 -15.25 4.58
N LYS A 198 12.15 -14.19 3.91
CA LYS A 198 10.81 -13.65 4.07
C LYS A 198 10.28 -12.95 2.83
N ILE A 199 8.96 -12.93 2.73
CA ILE A 199 8.18 -12.09 1.82
C ILE A 199 7.50 -11.02 2.67
N VAL A 200 7.51 -9.78 2.18
CA VAL A 200 6.69 -8.69 2.72
C VAL A 200 5.89 -8.10 1.55
N ALA A 201 4.57 -8.24 1.61
CA ALA A 201 3.66 -7.72 0.59
C ALA A 201 2.90 -6.48 1.11
N PHE A 202 2.66 -5.52 0.22
CA PHE A 202 1.96 -4.27 0.51
C PHE A 202 0.79 -4.06 -0.46
N ALA A 203 -0.27 -3.41 0.03
CA ALA A 203 -1.44 -3.00 -0.77
C ALA A 203 -2.15 -4.17 -1.46
N CYS A 204 -2.40 -5.24 -0.71
CA CYS A 204 -3.02 -6.46 -1.24
C CYS A 204 -4.56 -6.40 -1.26
N GLY A 205 -5.17 -5.41 -0.59
CA GLY A 205 -6.61 -5.27 -0.40
C GLY A 205 -7.18 -6.22 0.66
N GLU A 206 -8.39 -5.94 1.15
CA GLU A 206 -9.11 -6.85 2.05
C GLU A 206 -9.68 -8.08 1.30
N ILE A 207 -9.81 -9.21 1.99
CA ILE A 207 -10.50 -10.42 1.48
C ILE A 207 -12.00 -10.26 1.71
N THR A 208 -12.39 -9.58 2.79
CA THR A 208 -13.79 -9.35 3.18
C THR A 208 -14.55 -8.34 2.31
N GLY A 209 -13.88 -7.56 1.47
CA GLY A 209 -14.49 -6.42 0.76
C GLY A 209 -15.71 -6.78 -0.10
N ARG A 210 -15.70 -7.96 -0.72
CA ARG A 210 -16.83 -8.50 -1.51
C ARG A 210 -18.12 -8.67 -0.72
N PHE A 211 -18.03 -8.79 0.61
CA PHE A 211 -19.17 -9.08 1.47
C PHE A 211 -19.64 -7.84 2.24
N SER A 212 -19.13 -6.65 1.91
CA SER A 212 -19.60 -5.36 2.41
C SER A 212 -20.83 -4.87 1.62
N ASP A 213 -21.38 -3.71 2.00
CA ASP A 213 -22.77 -3.25 1.75
C ASP A 213 -23.25 -3.18 0.28
N ALA A 214 -22.41 -3.46 -0.71
CA ALA A 214 -22.78 -3.53 -2.13
C ALA A 214 -22.16 -4.76 -2.86
N PRO A 215 -22.54 -6.00 -2.51
CA PRO A 215 -21.90 -7.22 -3.03
C PRO A 215 -22.14 -7.50 -4.53
N ASN A 216 -22.95 -6.67 -5.20
CA ASN A 216 -23.42 -6.88 -6.58
C ASN A 216 -23.02 -5.76 -7.55
N ASP A 217 -22.17 -4.79 -7.15
CA ASP A 217 -21.60 -3.88 -8.14
C ASP A 217 -20.38 -4.51 -8.82
N GLU A 218 -20.26 -4.30 -10.14
CA GLU A 218 -19.16 -4.85 -10.96
C GLU A 218 -17.80 -4.40 -10.44
N LEU A 219 -17.74 -3.20 -9.87
CA LEU A 219 -16.53 -2.59 -9.35
C LEU A 219 -16.01 -3.31 -8.09
N GLY A 220 -16.90 -3.62 -7.14
CA GLY A 220 -16.59 -4.39 -5.93
C GLY A 220 -16.21 -5.84 -6.23
N LYS A 221 -16.86 -6.45 -7.23
CA LYS A 221 -16.44 -7.76 -7.77
C LYS A 221 -15.00 -7.69 -8.29
N LEU A 222 -14.70 -6.71 -9.12
CA LEU A 222 -13.37 -6.53 -9.70
C LEU A 222 -12.29 -6.28 -8.64
N PHE A 223 -12.55 -5.41 -7.66
CA PHE A 223 -11.61 -5.17 -6.56
C PHE A 223 -11.32 -6.45 -5.78
N TRP A 224 -12.34 -7.28 -5.54
CA TRP A 224 -12.16 -8.55 -4.86
C TRP A 224 -11.39 -9.57 -5.68
N GLU A 225 -11.64 -9.65 -6.99
CA GLU A 225 -10.89 -10.53 -7.89
C GLU A 225 -9.41 -10.14 -7.93
N ASN A 226 -9.13 -8.84 -8.03
CA ASN A 226 -7.77 -8.30 -7.97
C ASN A 226 -7.09 -8.61 -6.63
N SER A 227 -7.76 -8.33 -5.51
CA SER A 227 -7.26 -8.67 -4.16
C SER A 227 -6.97 -10.17 -4.05
N SER A 228 -7.92 -11.03 -4.43
CA SER A 228 -7.77 -12.48 -4.35
C SER A 228 -6.62 -13.00 -5.22
N ALA A 229 -6.48 -12.49 -6.44
CA ALA A 229 -5.37 -12.82 -7.33
C ALA A 229 -4.01 -12.41 -6.75
N GLN A 230 -3.92 -11.23 -6.12
CA GLN A 230 -2.70 -10.80 -5.43
C GLN A 230 -2.32 -11.73 -4.27
N HIS A 231 -3.28 -12.10 -3.42
CA HIS A 231 -3.03 -13.06 -2.34
C HIS A 231 -2.58 -14.43 -2.88
N ALA A 232 -3.23 -14.93 -3.92
CA ALA A 232 -2.90 -16.21 -4.55
C ALA A 232 -1.50 -16.20 -5.19
N LEU A 233 -1.13 -15.08 -5.84
CA LEU A 233 0.21 -14.81 -6.35
C LEU A 233 1.25 -14.90 -5.22
N ILE A 234 1.01 -14.24 -4.09
CA ILE A 234 1.94 -14.21 -2.95
C ILE A 234 2.12 -15.61 -2.37
N LEU A 235 1.04 -16.38 -2.19
CA LEU A 235 1.12 -17.77 -1.70
C LEU A 235 1.85 -18.68 -2.68
N THR A 236 1.65 -18.49 -3.99
CA THR A 236 2.39 -19.21 -5.02
C THR A 236 3.88 -18.90 -4.97
N LEU A 237 4.24 -17.64 -4.74
CA LEU A 237 5.62 -17.22 -4.56
C LEU A 237 6.25 -17.80 -3.31
N GLN A 238 5.55 -17.77 -2.18
CA GLN A 238 6.02 -18.37 -0.93
C GLN A 238 6.35 -19.84 -1.11
N LYS A 239 5.45 -20.61 -1.74
CA LYS A 239 5.64 -22.04 -2.04
C LYS A 239 6.82 -22.25 -2.99
N SER A 240 6.83 -21.53 -4.12
CA SER A 240 7.84 -21.69 -5.17
C SER A 240 9.25 -21.33 -4.68
N LEU A 241 9.39 -20.22 -3.96
CA LEU A 241 10.67 -19.77 -3.42
C LEU A 241 11.16 -20.67 -2.27
N SER A 242 10.25 -21.23 -1.48
CA SER A 242 10.62 -22.18 -0.42
C SER A 242 11.27 -23.45 -0.99
N HIS A 243 10.83 -23.91 -2.17
CA HIS A 243 11.48 -25.02 -2.86
C HIS A 243 12.86 -24.68 -3.43
N LEU A 244 13.12 -23.41 -3.72
CA LEU A 244 14.39 -22.93 -4.25
C LEU A 244 15.42 -22.64 -3.15
N SER A 245 14.95 -22.35 -1.93
CA SER A 245 15.79 -22.20 -0.76
C SER A 245 16.51 -23.51 -0.42
N LYS A 246 17.85 -23.50 -0.47
CA LYS A 246 18.67 -24.64 0.00
C LYS A 246 18.61 -24.83 1.52
N ALA A 247 18.12 -23.83 2.25
CA ALA A 247 17.84 -23.95 3.67
C ALA A 247 16.46 -24.59 3.80
N ASN A 248 16.35 -25.72 4.49
CA ASN A 248 15.09 -26.39 4.89
C ASN A 248 14.20 -25.52 5.82
N GLN A 249 14.28 -24.19 5.71
CA GLN A 249 13.55 -23.23 6.50
C GLN A 249 12.43 -22.64 5.64
N ALA A 250 11.21 -22.67 6.16
CA ALA A 250 10.06 -22.05 5.51
C ALA A 250 10.28 -20.54 5.39
N ILE A 251 9.92 -19.98 4.23
CA ILE A 251 9.92 -18.53 4.01
C ILE A 251 8.76 -17.93 4.80
N GLN A 252 9.07 -17.00 5.70
CA GLN A 252 8.06 -16.24 6.43
C GLN A 252 7.29 -15.34 5.46
N CYS A 253 5.98 -15.22 5.61
CA CYS A 253 5.17 -14.37 4.75
C CYS A 253 4.45 -13.34 5.61
N PHE A 254 4.71 -12.08 5.29
CA PHE A 254 4.08 -10.92 5.92
C PHE A 254 3.28 -10.15 4.89
N MET A 255 2.10 -9.69 5.27
CA MET A 255 1.27 -8.81 4.44
C MET A 255 0.85 -7.59 5.25
N GLN A 256 1.04 -6.40 4.70
CA GLN A 256 0.56 -5.15 5.29
C GLN A 256 -0.45 -4.51 4.35
N ASP A 257 -1.69 -4.41 4.83
CA ASP A 257 -2.71 -3.58 4.24
C ASP A 257 -3.52 -2.91 5.36
N PRO A 258 -3.60 -1.57 5.42
CA PRO A 258 -4.42 -0.88 6.40
C PRO A 258 -5.90 -1.28 6.38
N SER A 259 -6.40 -1.80 5.25
CA SER A 259 -7.80 -2.24 5.13
C SER A 259 -8.07 -3.60 5.77
N TYR A 260 -7.04 -4.36 6.18
CA TYR A 260 -7.25 -5.69 6.75
C TYR A 260 -8.08 -5.66 8.03
N THR A 261 -9.10 -6.50 8.04
CA THR A 261 -9.94 -6.77 9.19
C THR A 261 -9.37 -7.91 10.04
N PRO A 262 -9.86 -8.10 11.29
CA PRO A 262 -9.52 -9.28 12.08
C PRO A 262 -9.87 -10.60 11.37
N LEU A 263 -10.95 -10.62 10.56
CA LEU A 263 -11.34 -11.81 9.82
C LEU A 263 -10.39 -12.09 8.65
N ASP A 264 -9.91 -11.07 7.94
CA ASP A 264 -8.86 -11.24 6.92
C ASP A 264 -7.61 -11.87 7.54
N SER A 265 -7.22 -11.37 8.71
CA SER A 265 -6.07 -11.89 9.46
C SER A 265 -6.26 -13.35 9.88
N GLU A 266 -7.46 -13.73 10.31
CA GLU A 266 -7.80 -15.13 10.62
C GLU A 266 -7.68 -16.02 9.39
N VAL A 267 -8.26 -15.61 8.25
CA VAL A 267 -8.21 -16.36 6.99
C VAL A 267 -6.76 -16.52 6.53
N LEU A 268 -5.96 -15.45 6.52
CA LEU A 268 -4.56 -15.47 6.08
C LEU A 268 -3.67 -16.32 6.99
N ALA A 269 -3.95 -16.37 8.29
CA ALA A 269 -3.21 -17.20 9.24
C ALA A 269 -3.33 -18.70 8.91
N GLU A 270 -4.46 -19.17 8.34
CA GLU A 270 -4.63 -20.57 7.90
C GLU A 270 -3.64 -20.96 6.80
N TYR A 271 -3.12 -19.99 6.05
CA TYR A 271 -2.14 -20.16 4.99
C TYR A 271 -0.71 -19.80 5.43
N GLY A 272 -0.48 -19.61 6.73
CA GLY A 272 0.85 -19.30 7.28
C GLY A 272 1.33 -17.89 6.98
N VAL A 273 0.40 -16.96 6.76
CA VAL A 273 0.67 -15.53 6.55
C VAL A 273 0.43 -14.77 7.85
N ASN A 274 1.36 -13.88 8.19
CA ASN A 274 1.23 -12.95 9.30
C ASN A 274 0.82 -11.56 8.76
N THR A 275 -0.35 -11.07 9.14
CA THR A 275 -0.74 -9.68 8.84
C THR A 275 0.00 -8.71 9.75
N LEU A 276 0.41 -7.57 9.20
CA LEU A 276 1.14 -6.51 9.88
C LEU A 276 0.34 -5.20 9.85
N ASN A 277 0.44 -4.41 10.91
CA ASN A 277 -0.11 -3.05 10.93
C ASN A 277 0.85 -2.08 10.25
N ASP A 278 0.34 -1.02 9.62
CA ASP A 278 1.19 0.09 9.19
C ASP A 278 1.90 0.75 10.39
N PRO A 279 3.24 0.94 10.36
CA PRO A 279 4.20 0.72 9.28
C PRO A 279 5.15 -0.47 9.49
N GLU A 280 4.74 -1.48 10.24
CA GLU A 280 5.55 -2.64 10.63
C GLU A 280 6.13 -3.37 9.41
N GLY A 281 5.37 -3.47 8.31
CA GLY A 281 5.82 -4.05 7.05
C GLY A 281 7.06 -3.36 6.51
N PHE A 282 7.12 -2.02 6.50
CA PHE A 282 8.32 -1.29 6.09
C PHE A 282 9.51 -1.55 7.02
N LEU A 283 9.26 -1.69 8.32
CA LEU A 283 10.29 -1.97 9.32
C LEU A 283 10.83 -3.41 9.24
N GLU A 284 10.02 -4.34 8.72
CA GLU A 284 10.37 -5.76 8.52
C GLU A 284 11.24 -5.99 7.27
N VAL A 285 11.30 -5.03 6.34
CA VAL A 285 12.10 -5.14 5.12
C VAL A 285 13.60 -5.11 5.41
N ASP A 286 14.33 -6.06 4.83
CA ASP A 286 15.79 -6.07 4.78
C ASP A 286 16.31 -6.70 3.47
N ASP A 287 17.62 -6.89 3.36
CA ASP A 287 18.29 -7.38 2.16
C ASP A 287 18.00 -8.87 1.86
N THR A 288 17.26 -9.57 2.75
CA THR A 288 16.81 -10.95 2.57
C THR A 288 15.32 -11.07 2.25
N THR A 289 14.65 -9.93 2.07
CA THR A 289 13.22 -9.85 1.80
C THR A 289 12.92 -9.93 0.30
N VAL A 290 11.84 -10.64 -0.06
CA VAL A 290 11.13 -10.45 -1.33
C VAL A 290 10.01 -9.44 -1.09
N ILE A 291 9.99 -8.35 -1.84
CA ILE A 291 8.93 -7.35 -1.78
C ILE A 291 7.90 -7.62 -2.87
N ILE A 292 6.62 -7.51 -2.52
CA ILE A 292 5.52 -7.56 -3.48
C ILE A 292 4.67 -6.31 -3.26
N SER A 293 4.43 -5.56 -4.32
CA SER A 293 3.49 -4.43 -4.28
C SER A 293 2.95 -4.17 -5.67
N CYS A 294 1.63 -4.24 -5.79
CA CYS A 294 0.92 -4.10 -7.05
C CYS A 294 -0.12 -2.99 -6.90
N ALA A 295 0.03 -1.90 -7.67
CA ALA A 295 -0.86 -0.75 -7.68
C ALA A 295 -1.13 -0.11 -6.30
N PRO A 296 -0.10 0.13 -5.45
CA PRO A 296 -0.32 0.77 -4.16
C PRO A 296 -0.76 2.24 -4.31
N ASP A 297 -1.57 2.68 -3.37
CA ASP A 297 -2.02 4.08 -3.22
C ASP A 297 -1.03 4.95 -2.40
N ILE A 298 0.13 4.38 -2.06
CA ILE A 298 1.25 5.05 -1.36
C ILE A 298 2.58 4.79 -2.10
N PRO A 299 3.64 5.60 -1.89
CA PRO A 299 4.92 5.47 -2.59
C PRO A 299 5.80 4.31 -2.08
N VAL A 300 5.31 3.07 -2.14
CA VAL A 300 6.05 1.88 -1.71
C VAL A 300 7.42 1.79 -2.39
N LYS A 301 7.50 1.99 -3.71
CA LYS A 301 8.77 1.92 -4.45
C LYS A 301 9.78 2.93 -3.91
N GLU A 302 9.35 4.15 -3.61
CA GLU A 302 10.24 5.20 -3.08
C GLU A 302 10.69 4.90 -1.65
N ILE A 303 9.78 4.45 -0.78
CA ILE A 303 10.10 4.07 0.59
C ILE A 303 11.11 2.93 0.61
N ILE A 304 10.86 1.86 -0.17
CA ILE A 304 11.70 0.66 -0.18
C ILE A 304 13.13 0.97 -0.63
N VAL A 305 13.33 1.74 -1.69
CA VAL A 305 14.69 2.08 -2.18
C VAL A 305 15.46 3.00 -1.24
N ASP A 306 14.77 3.75 -0.38
CA ASP A 306 15.43 4.60 0.61
C ASP A 306 15.83 3.82 1.88
N ILE A 307 15.11 2.75 2.25
CA ILE A 307 15.30 2.04 3.54
C ILE A 307 16.03 0.70 3.45
N ALA A 308 16.10 0.08 2.27
CA ALA A 308 16.67 -1.27 2.10
C ALA A 308 17.07 -1.58 0.65
N ARG A 309 17.73 -2.72 0.46
CA ARG A 309 17.96 -3.31 -0.86
C ARG A 309 17.47 -4.76 -0.89
N PRO A 310 16.16 -5.00 -1.08
CA PRO A 310 15.57 -6.32 -1.01
C PRO A 310 16.23 -7.34 -1.95
N ALA A 311 16.19 -8.63 -1.58
CA ALA A 311 16.69 -9.74 -2.38
C ALA A 311 15.95 -9.89 -3.72
N MET A 312 14.66 -9.54 -3.73
CA MET A 312 13.80 -9.59 -4.91
C MET A 312 12.66 -8.59 -4.79
N MET A 313 12.17 -8.07 -5.92
CA MET A 313 11.02 -7.17 -5.95
C MET A 313 10.04 -7.57 -7.07
N PHE A 314 8.77 -7.73 -6.72
CA PHE A 314 7.64 -7.86 -7.63
C PHE A 314 6.85 -6.56 -7.59
N TRP A 315 6.97 -5.79 -8.66
CA TRP A 315 6.32 -4.50 -8.76
C TRP A 315 5.49 -4.42 -10.02
N ASP A 316 4.33 -3.79 -9.90
CA ASP A 316 3.65 -3.26 -11.07
C ASP A 316 4.51 -2.16 -11.71
N PHE A 317 4.58 -2.18 -13.04
CA PHE A 317 5.35 -1.20 -13.79
C PHE A 317 4.45 -0.47 -14.77
N TYR A 318 3.95 0.67 -14.32
CA TYR A 318 3.10 1.54 -15.13
C TYR A 318 3.91 2.75 -15.61
N GLU A 319 4.09 2.88 -16.93
CA GLU A 319 4.77 4.04 -17.53
C GLU A 319 3.80 5.14 -17.96
N HIS A 320 2.51 4.82 -18.12
CA HIS A 320 1.54 5.77 -18.65
C HIS A 320 0.96 6.63 -17.53
N LYS A 321 1.17 7.94 -17.61
CA LYS A 321 0.53 8.91 -16.72
C LYS A 321 -0.67 9.52 -17.44
N PRO A 322 -1.92 9.31 -16.99
CA PRO A 322 -3.04 10.10 -17.48
C PRO A 322 -2.74 11.59 -17.24
N GLU A 323 -3.03 12.45 -18.22
CA GLU A 323 -2.73 13.88 -18.13
C GLU A 323 -3.30 14.50 -16.85
N GLY A 324 -2.47 15.28 -16.15
CA GLY A 324 -2.84 15.97 -14.92
C GLY A 324 -2.80 15.15 -13.63
N ARG A 325 -2.57 13.83 -13.69
CA ARG A 325 -2.53 12.96 -12.50
C ARG A 325 -1.10 12.67 -12.03
N VAL A 326 -0.92 12.64 -10.72
CA VAL A 326 0.31 12.18 -10.07
C VAL A 326 0.10 10.73 -9.65
N HIS A 327 1.02 9.83 -9.99
CA HIS A 327 1.00 8.48 -9.42
C HIS A 327 1.33 8.55 -7.94
N THR A 328 0.59 7.77 -7.15
CA THR A 328 0.86 7.52 -5.75
C THR A 328 2.21 6.82 -5.57
N ASP A 329 2.53 5.87 -6.46
CA ASP A 329 3.78 5.11 -6.45
C ASP A 329 4.57 5.19 -7.77
N PRO A 330 5.12 6.37 -8.10
CA PRO A 330 5.73 6.62 -9.39
C PRO A 330 7.05 5.86 -9.54
N CYS A 331 7.27 5.24 -10.69
CA CYS A 331 8.59 4.75 -11.09
C CYS A 331 9.51 5.92 -11.52
N SER A 332 10.00 6.66 -10.52
CA SER A 332 10.80 7.87 -10.70
C SER A 332 12.18 7.58 -11.32
N PRO A 333 12.88 8.58 -11.90
CA PRO A 333 14.23 8.38 -12.43
C PRO A 333 15.22 7.79 -11.42
N ARG A 334 15.10 8.15 -10.13
CA ARG A 334 15.88 7.56 -9.03
C ARG A 334 15.62 6.07 -8.88
N ILE A 335 14.34 5.65 -8.91
CA ILE A 335 13.96 4.23 -8.84
C ILE A 335 14.46 3.48 -10.08
N LYS A 336 14.28 4.02 -11.28
CA LYS A 336 14.81 3.42 -12.53
C LYS A 336 16.32 3.23 -12.47
N LYS A 337 17.06 4.22 -11.96
CA LYS A 337 18.52 4.14 -11.76
C LYS A 337 18.87 3.06 -10.74
N PHE A 338 18.17 3.00 -9.61
CA PHE A 338 18.37 1.97 -8.59
C PHE A 338 18.20 0.56 -9.17
N LEU A 339 17.08 0.31 -9.86
CA LEU A 339 16.77 -0.97 -10.49
C LEU A 339 17.86 -1.40 -11.49
N THR A 340 18.17 -0.54 -12.46
CA THR A 340 19.17 -0.83 -13.51
C THR A 340 20.59 -1.00 -12.98
N THR A 341 20.93 -0.39 -11.84
CA THR A 341 22.26 -0.53 -11.23
C THR A 341 22.39 -1.82 -10.41
N HIS A 342 21.29 -2.32 -9.84
CA HIS A 342 21.35 -3.29 -8.75
C HIS A 342 20.63 -4.62 -9.01
N TYR A 343 19.73 -4.66 -9.99
CA TYR A 343 18.82 -5.77 -10.24
C TYR A 343 18.86 -6.23 -11.70
N GLN A 344 18.61 -7.52 -11.89
CA GLN A 344 18.27 -8.09 -13.19
C GLN A 344 16.75 -8.08 -13.34
N GLU A 345 16.27 -7.62 -14.48
CA GLU A 345 14.86 -7.50 -14.76
C GLU A 345 14.34 -8.72 -15.52
N SER A 346 13.14 -9.17 -15.18
CA SER A 346 12.36 -10.13 -15.95
C SER A 346 10.92 -9.68 -16.02
N GLU A 347 10.30 -9.85 -17.18
CA GLU A 347 8.90 -9.49 -17.37
C GLU A 347 8.00 -10.69 -17.07
N PHE A 348 6.86 -10.43 -16.43
CA PHE A 348 5.84 -11.42 -16.17
C PHE A 348 4.45 -10.84 -16.44
N PRO A 349 3.68 -11.38 -17.39
CA PRO A 349 2.31 -10.94 -17.60
C PRO A 349 1.41 -11.51 -16.49
N LEU A 350 0.76 -10.65 -15.69
CA LEU A 350 -0.49 -11.05 -15.04
C LEU A 350 -1.61 -10.81 -16.05
N ALA A 351 -2.21 -11.89 -16.54
CA ALA A 351 -3.54 -11.76 -17.13
C ALA A 351 -4.53 -11.50 -15.99
N VAL A 352 -5.28 -10.40 -16.08
CA VAL A 352 -6.50 -10.23 -15.30
C VAL A 352 -7.40 -11.40 -15.66
N ILE A 353 -7.98 -12.07 -14.66
CA ILE A 353 -8.95 -13.15 -14.89
C ILE A 353 -10.24 -12.47 -15.39
N SER A 354 -10.24 -12.02 -16.64
CA SER A 354 -11.46 -11.63 -17.34
C SER A 354 -12.04 -12.89 -17.98
N GLU A 355 -13.19 -13.35 -17.50
CA GLU A 355 -14.01 -14.33 -18.21
C GLU A 355 -14.40 -13.75 -19.58
N GLU A 356 -13.66 -14.12 -20.63
CA GLU A 356 -14.16 -14.10 -22.00
C GLU A 356 -13.78 -15.41 -22.68
N GLN A 357 -14.64 -16.43 -22.47
CA GLN A 357 -14.90 -17.46 -23.48
C GLN A 357 -16.40 -17.79 -23.44
N GLU A 358 -17.22 -16.91 -24.02
CA GLU A 358 -18.48 -17.35 -24.63
C GLU A 358 -18.17 -17.77 -26.07
N GLU A 359 -18.27 -19.07 -26.35
CA GLU A 359 -18.38 -19.63 -27.70
C GLU A 359 -19.80 -19.48 -28.25
#